data_AF-A0A9X2Q723-F1
#
_entry.id   AF-A0A9X2Q723-F1
#
_cell.length_a   1.000
_cell.length_b   1.000
_cell.length_c   1.000
_cell.angle_alpha   90.00
_cell.angle_beta   90.00
_cell.angle_gamma   90.00
#
_symmetry.space_group_name_H-M   'P 1'
#
loop_
_entity.id
_entity.type
_entity.pdbx_description
1 polymer ?
#
loop_
_entity_poly.entity_id
_entity_poly.type
_entity_poly.pdbx_seq_one_letter_code
_entity_poly.pdbx_strand_id
1 'polypeptide(L)'
;MIRLHGFIQALRGLRPGLGLVLLVALIGGGAPLQGAFGQPTNVQAVLDQGAAAGANVEQMRTVAERARQAGLSEGAVASLLEPAVALAEQDLPTDPLLSKTLEGLAKQVPASRMQPVLQQYRARTEQAGAVVTRWAQRDAVQQLLGAENAASEAAPQTNDRASLVAAIAEARQQGVAATHIESFLAGLPDGVERRPVPMSDVAAAVNVLPDLPDNGASPETATQLVTAALNAGYSPESLRQLPSALRSARQNSNRPVDVLAQGTAQAITKGAPAASVLQSLFQGSFPGGGPPPGVGNGPPGNGPPGTGPDTGNPPGTGPPDNPPDDPPGGNGPPGNSGGGGP
;
A
#
# COMPACT_ATOMS: atom_id res chain seq x y z
N MET A 1 1.94 -25.62 -64.34
CA MET A 1 3.34 -26.05 -64.57
C MET A 1 3.95 -26.30 -63.19
N ILE A 2 4.00 -27.53 -62.63
CA ILE A 2 4.89 -28.68 -62.94
C ILE A 2 6.37 -28.23 -62.69
N ARG A 3 7.21 -28.72 -61.75
CA ARG A 3 7.42 -30.03 -61.10
C ARG A 3 8.06 -29.96 -59.69
N LEU A 4 7.72 -30.99 -58.92
CA LEU A 4 8.42 -31.67 -57.82
C LEU A 4 9.70 -32.39 -58.30
N HIS A 5 10.80 -32.42 -57.52
CA HIS A 5 11.91 -33.43 -57.47
C HIS A 5 12.74 -33.07 -56.22
N GLY A 6 13.24 -33.90 -55.30
CA GLY A 6 13.36 -35.35 -55.04
C GLY A 6 14.42 -35.43 -53.90
N PHE A 7 14.16 -35.99 -52.72
CA PHE A 7 14.21 -37.40 -52.30
C PHE A 7 15.59 -38.11 -52.47
N ILE A 8 16.01 -38.76 -51.37
CA ILE A 8 16.90 -39.96 -51.22
C ILE A 8 18.31 -39.76 -50.59
N GLN A 9 18.35 -40.10 -49.29
CA GLN A 9 19.20 -41.07 -48.55
C GLN A 9 20.73 -41.18 -48.76
N ALA A 10 21.45 -41.33 -47.63
CA ALA A 10 22.06 -42.58 -47.12
C ALA A 10 22.90 -42.28 -45.85
N LEU A 11 22.52 -42.70 -44.62
CA LEU A 11 22.78 -43.99 -43.95
C LEU A 11 24.23 -44.53 -44.06
N ARG A 12 24.97 -44.51 -42.94
CA ARG A 12 25.57 -45.71 -42.28
C ARG A 12 26.52 -45.34 -41.13
N GLY A 13 26.31 -45.96 -39.97
CA GLY A 13 27.17 -45.87 -38.80
C GLY A 13 26.68 -46.76 -37.64
N LEU A 14 26.38 -48.02 -37.96
CA LEU A 14 25.99 -49.13 -37.09
C LEU A 14 27.10 -49.49 -36.08
N ARG A 15 26.77 -49.80 -34.80
CA ARG A 15 27.11 -51.08 -34.09
C ARG A 15 26.62 -51.11 -32.62
N PRO A 16 26.45 -52.31 -32.00
CA PRO A 16 25.27 -52.67 -31.20
C PRO A 16 25.55 -53.25 -29.80
N GLY A 17 24.47 -53.54 -29.05
CA GLY A 17 24.42 -54.43 -27.88
C GLY A 17 23.04 -54.34 -27.20
N LEU A 18 22.01 -55.05 -27.69
CA LEU A 18 21.51 -56.37 -27.25
C LEU A 18 21.22 -56.49 -25.74
N GLY A 19 19.93 -56.61 -25.39
CA GLY A 19 19.43 -56.95 -24.05
C GLY A 19 17.92 -56.79 -23.91
N LEU A 20 17.17 -57.69 -24.54
CA LEU A 20 15.70 -57.78 -24.57
C LEU A 20 15.20 -58.59 -23.35
N VAL A 21 14.20 -58.10 -22.60
CA VAL A 21 13.10 -58.92 -22.04
C VAL A 21 11.83 -58.06 -21.93
N LEU A 22 10.81 -58.52 -22.65
CA LEU A 22 9.42 -58.10 -22.66
C LEU A 22 8.64 -59.03 -21.73
N LEU A 23 7.77 -58.51 -20.86
CA LEU A 23 6.65 -59.30 -20.35
C LEU A 23 5.42 -58.41 -20.11
N VAL A 24 4.44 -58.64 -20.99
CA VAL A 24 3.07 -58.14 -20.94
C VAL A 24 2.29 -58.99 -19.96
N ALA A 25 1.57 -58.36 -19.03
CA ALA A 25 0.44 -58.97 -18.34
C ALA A 25 -0.75 -57.99 -18.41
N LEU A 26 -1.67 -58.31 -19.32
CA LEU A 26 -3.02 -57.79 -19.43
C LEU A 26 -3.95 -58.85 -18.81
N ILE A 27 -4.84 -58.43 -17.92
CA ILE A 27 -6.12 -59.02 -17.41
C ILE A 27 -6.30 -58.30 -16.06
N GLY A 28 -7.34 -57.55 -15.73
CA GLY A 28 -8.73 -57.53 -16.18
C GLY A 28 -9.54 -57.26 -14.91
N GLY A 29 -10.31 -56.17 -14.87
CA GLY A 29 -11.08 -55.82 -13.68
C GLY A 29 -11.72 -54.45 -13.82
N GLY A 30 -12.91 -54.42 -14.43
CA GLY A 30 -13.77 -53.25 -14.40
C GLY A 30 -14.13 -52.92 -12.95
N ALA A 31 -13.76 -51.73 -12.51
CA ALA A 31 -14.35 -51.08 -11.35
C ALA A 31 -15.06 -49.82 -11.85
N PRO A 32 -16.28 -49.55 -11.37
CA PRO A 32 -17.09 -48.45 -11.87
C PRO A 32 -16.39 -47.12 -11.56
N LEU A 33 -16.42 -46.21 -12.52
CA LEU A 33 -16.20 -44.77 -12.30
C LEU A 33 -17.32 -44.25 -11.39
N GLN A 34 -17.25 -44.60 -10.11
CA GLN A 34 -18.02 -43.96 -9.05
C GLN A 34 -17.29 -42.66 -8.73
N GLY A 35 -18.04 -41.57 -8.77
CA GLY A 35 -17.52 -40.21 -8.70
C GLY A 35 -16.53 -39.99 -7.57
N ALA A 36 -15.55 -39.15 -7.85
CA ALA A 36 -14.78 -38.43 -6.85
C ALA A 36 -15.73 -37.53 -6.04
N PHE A 37 -16.53 -38.13 -5.17
CA PHE A 37 -17.16 -37.45 -4.06
C PHE A 37 -16.05 -37.23 -3.03
N GLY A 38 -15.80 -35.95 -2.73
CA GLY A 38 -14.64 -35.47 -1.99
C GLY A 38 -14.36 -36.27 -0.73
N GLN A 39 -13.08 -36.59 -0.52
CA GLN A 39 -12.61 -36.97 0.82
C GLN A 39 -13.08 -35.87 1.80
N PRO A 40 -13.60 -36.23 2.98
CA PRO A 40 -13.90 -35.23 3.99
C PRO A 40 -12.64 -34.43 4.25
N THR A 41 -12.61 -33.16 3.84
CA THR A 41 -11.44 -32.31 3.99
C THR A 41 -11.18 -32.17 5.50
N ASN A 42 -10.16 -32.88 5.97
CA ASN A 42 -9.77 -32.86 7.37
C ASN A 42 -9.04 -31.54 7.62
N VAL A 43 -9.51 -30.73 8.57
CA VAL A 43 -8.88 -29.45 8.92
C VAL A 43 -7.40 -29.63 9.27
N GLN A 44 -7.03 -30.75 9.90
CA GLN A 44 -5.63 -31.05 10.18
C GLN A 44 -4.81 -31.22 8.90
N ALA A 45 -5.35 -31.91 7.89
CA ALA A 45 -4.67 -32.06 6.61
C ALA A 45 -4.50 -30.71 5.90
N VAL A 46 -5.48 -29.80 6.00
CA VAL A 46 -5.38 -28.44 5.44
C VAL A 46 -4.33 -27.60 6.18
N LEU A 47 -4.25 -27.74 7.51
CA LEU A 47 -3.22 -27.09 8.32
C LEU A 47 -1.82 -27.62 7.99
N ASP A 48 -1.67 -28.94 7.82
CA ASP A 48 -0.40 -29.58 7.46
C ASP A 48 0.03 -29.16 6.04
N GLN A 49 -0.90 -29.12 5.09
CA GLN A 49 -0.64 -28.62 3.74
C GLN A 49 -0.26 -27.14 3.74
N GLY A 50 -0.98 -26.30 4.50
CA GLY A 50 -0.63 -24.90 4.68
C GLY A 50 0.77 -24.71 5.28
N ALA A 51 1.12 -25.51 6.29
CA ALA A 51 2.46 -25.51 6.88
C ALA A 51 3.55 -25.86 5.85
N ALA A 52 3.33 -26.92 5.06
CA ALA A 52 4.25 -27.34 4.02
C ALA A 52 4.41 -26.29 2.91
N ALA A 53 3.35 -25.52 2.62
CA ALA A 53 3.34 -24.44 1.65
C ALA A 53 3.89 -23.10 2.19
N GLY A 54 4.23 -23.01 3.49
CA GLY A 54 4.76 -21.77 4.10
C GLY A 54 3.68 -20.78 4.57
N ALA A 55 2.43 -21.20 4.71
CA ALA A 55 1.36 -20.37 5.29
C ALA A 55 1.60 -20.08 6.78
N ASN A 56 0.97 -19.02 7.29
CA ASN A 56 0.95 -18.72 8.73
C ASN A 56 0.06 -19.70 9.51
N VAL A 57 0.64 -20.85 9.89
CA VAL A 57 -0.08 -21.96 10.52
C VAL A 57 -0.72 -21.55 11.85
N GLU A 58 -0.07 -20.70 12.65
CA GLU A 58 -0.66 -20.25 13.93
C GLU A 58 -1.93 -19.42 13.70
N GLN A 59 -1.94 -18.56 12.69
CA GLN A 59 -3.14 -17.81 12.34
C GLN A 59 -4.21 -18.72 11.71
N MET A 60 -3.82 -19.71 10.90
CA MET A 60 -4.76 -20.72 10.38
C MET A 60 -5.39 -21.55 11.52
N ARG A 61 -4.62 -21.95 12.53
CA ARG A 61 -5.15 -22.62 13.74
C ARG A 61 -6.11 -21.72 14.49
N THR A 62 -5.81 -20.43 14.60
CA THR A 62 -6.69 -19.44 15.21
C THR A 62 -8.02 -19.32 14.44
N VAL A 63 -7.98 -19.31 13.11
CA VAL A 63 -9.19 -19.34 12.26
C VAL A 63 -9.98 -20.62 12.51
N ALA A 64 -9.32 -21.78 12.52
CA ALA A 64 -9.98 -23.06 12.76
C ALA A 64 -10.70 -23.10 14.11
N GLU A 65 -10.02 -22.66 15.16
CA GLU A 65 -10.56 -22.63 16.52
C GLU A 65 -11.77 -21.69 16.63
N ARG A 66 -11.65 -20.45 16.12
CA ARG A 66 -12.74 -19.46 16.10
C ARG A 66 -13.95 -19.95 15.29
N ALA A 67 -13.70 -20.64 14.18
CA ALA A 67 -14.75 -21.19 13.32
C ALA A 67 -15.51 -22.33 14.01
N ARG A 68 -14.81 -23.25 14.70
CA ARG A 68 -15.46 -24.28 15.52
C ARG A 68 -16.28 -23.69 16.67
N GLN A 69 -15.75 -22.68 17.35
CA GLN A 69 -16.47 -21.96 18.41
C GLN A 69 -17.74 -21.27 17.88
N ALA A 70 -17.73 -20.84 16.62
CA ALA A 70 -18.91 -20.32 15.92
C ALA A 70 -19.86 -21.42 15.39
N GLY A 71 -19.59 -22.70 15.69
CA GLY A 71 -20.45 -23.83 15.34
C GLY A 71 -20.31 -24.33 13.90
N LEU A 72 -19.24 -23.96 13.20
CA LEU A 72 -19.01 -24.43 11.82
C LEU A 72 -18.58 -25.90 11.82
N SER A 73 -19.05 -26.65 10.80
CA SER A 73 -18.60 -28.02 10.57
C SER A 73 -17.14 -28.06 10.10
N GLU A 74 -16.44 -29.18 10.32
CA GLU A 74 -15.04 -29.34 9.88
C GLU A 74 -14.85 -29.05 8.38
N GLY A 75 -15.78 -29.48 7.53
CA GLY A 75 -15.73 -29.16 6.09
C GLY A 75 -15.87 -27.67 5.80
N ALA A 76 -16.71 -26.95 6.56
CA ALA A 76 -16.82 -25.51 6.43
C ALA A 76 -15.56 -24.79 6.95
N VAL A 77 -14.96 -25.27 8.04
CA VAL A 77 -13.68 -24.76 8.55
C VAL A 77 -12.58 -24.95 7.50
N ALA A 78 -12.45 -26.15 6.93
CA ALA A 78 -11.50 -26.44 5.86
C ALA A 78 -11.70 -25.51 4.65
N SER A 79 -12.94 -25.33 4.21
CA SER A 79 -13.28 -24.43 3.09
C SER A 79 -12.91 -22.96 3.34
N LEU A 80 -12.85 -22.51 4.61
CA LEU A 80 -12.39 -21.15 4.96
C LEU A 80 -10.86 -21.02 4.89
N LEU A 81 -10.13 -22.12 5.07
CA LEU A 81 -8.66 -22.16 5.09
C LEU A 81 -8.04 -22.43 3.71
N GLU A 82 -8.73 -23.18 2.84
CA GLU A 82 -8.27 -23.54 1.49
C GLU A 82 -7.74 -22.34 0.67
N PRO A 83 -8.38 -21.15 0.67
CA PRO A 83 -7.83 -20.01 -0.07
C PRO A 83 -6.46 -19.55 0.43
N ALA A 84 -6.17 -19.66 1.73
CA ALA A 84 -4.86 -19.30 2.29
C ALA A 84 -3.79 -20.32 1.87
N VAL A 85 -4.11 -21.62 1.89
CA VAL A 85 -3.20 -22.67 1.41
C VAL A 85 -2.84 -22.44 -0.05
N ALA A 86 -3.83 -22.15 -0.90
CA ALA A 86 -3.59 -21.93 -2.31
C ALA A 86 -2.77 -20.66 -2.63
N LEU A 87 -2.80 -19.65 -1.76
CA LEU A 87 -1.89 -18.50 -1.83
C LEU A 87 -0.47 -18.89 -1.42
N ALA A 88 -0.33 -19.64 -0.32
CA ALA A 88 0.97 -20.10 0.16
C ALA A 88 1.69 -21.00 -0.86
N GLU A 89 0.95 -21.89 -1.55
CA GLU A 89 1.50 -22.73 -2.63
C GLU A 89 2.11 -21.93 -3.79
N GLN A 90 1.72 -20.66 -3.94
CA GLN A 90 2.23 -19.73 -4.95
C GLN A 90 3.25 -18.73 -4.38
N ASP A 91 3.72 -18.93 -3.15
CA ASP A 91 4.59 -18.00 -2.42
C ASP A 91 3.96 -16.59 -2.35
N LEU A 92 2.67 -16.52 -2.00
CA LEU A 92 1.89 -15.29 -1.86
C LEU A 92 1.47 -15.05 -0.40
N PRO A 93 1.32 -13.78 0.03
CA PRO A 93 0.96 -13.45 1.41
C PRO A 93 -0.40 -14.01 1.81
N THR A 94 -0.44 -14.73 2.93
CA THR A 94 -1.67 -15.32 3.50
C THR A 94 -2.32 -14.46 4.57
N ASP A 95 -1.53 -13.70 5.32
CA ASP A 95 -1.97 -13.01 6.54
C ASP A 95 -3.14 -12.05 6.32
N PRO A 96 -3.21 -11.26 5.23
CA PRO A 96 -4.36 -10.39 5.01
C PRO A 96 -5.68 -11.17 4.81
N LEU A 97 -5.63 -12.31 4.10
CA LEU A 97 -6.80 -13.16 3.89
C LEU A 97 -7.23 -13.84 5.20
N LEU A 98 -6.28 -14.35 5.98
CA LEU A 98 -6.56 -14.97 7.28
C LEU A 98 -7.13 -13.94 8.28
N SER A 99 -6.59 -12.73 8.29
CA SER A 99 -7.10 -11.61 9.09
C SER A 99 -8.52 -11.25 8.69
N LYS A 100 -8.81 -11.22 7.37
CA LYS A 100 -10.17 -10.97 6.87
C LYS A 100 -11.15 -12.07 7.27
N THR A 101 -10.68 -13.31 7.30
CA THR A 101 -11.47 -14.46 7.75
C THR A 101 -11.80 -14.33 9.24
N LEU A 102 -10.81 -13.98 10.07
CA LEU A 102 -11.02 -13.71 11.50
C LEU A 102 -11.98 -12.54 11.75
N GLU A 103 -11.91 -11.48 10.95
CA GLU A 103 -12.86 -10.37 10.99
C GLU A 103 -14.30 -10.84 10.70
N GLY A 104 -14.48 -11.67 9.66
CA GLY A 104 -15.78 -12.25 9.30
C GLY A 104 -16.36 -13.11 10.44
N LEU A 105 -15.52 -13.97 11.04
CA LEU A 105 -15.90 -14.80 12.18
C LEU A 105 -16.26 -13.94 13.42
N ALA A 106 -15.46 -12.91 13.72
CA ALA A 106 -15.74 -11.99 14.83
C ALA A 106 -17.05 -11.23 14.65
N LYS A 107 -17.41 -10.90 13.39
CA LYS A 107 -18.68 -10.27 13.01
C LYS A 107 -19.83 -11.28 12.81
N GLN A 108 -19.60 -12.55 13.10
CA GLN A 108 -20.57 -13.64 12.93
C GLN A 108 -21.16 -13.71 11.50
N VAL A 109 -20.35 -13.38 10.49
CA VAL A 109 -20.77 -13.45 9.09
C VAL A 109 -20.94 -14.94 8.72
N PRO A 110 -22.07 -15.35 8.13
CA PRO A 110 -22.26 -16.74 7.69
C PRO A 110 -21.17 -17.19 6.71
N ALA A 111 -20.69 -18.43 6.84
CA ALA A 111 -19.63 -18.98 5.99
C ALA A 111 -19.92 -18.84 4.49
N SER A 112 -21.18 -19.06 4.08
CA SER A 112 -21.62 -18.90 2.69
C SER A 112 -21.50 -17.46 2.16
N ARG A 113 -21.55 -16.45 3.03
CA ARG A 113 -21.30 -15.04 2.66
C ARG A 113 -19.82 -14.68 2.70
N MET A 114 -19.02 -15.38 3.51
CA MET A 114 -17.56 -15.18 3.58
C MET A 114 -16.88 -15.75 2.33
N GLN A 115 -17.23 -16.96 1.89
CA GLN A 115 -16.60 -17.65 0.77
C GLN A 115 -16.38 -16.80 -0.50
N PRO A 116 -17.39 -16.13 -1.09
CA PRO A 116 -17.16 -15.33 -2.29
C PRO A 116 -16.20 -14.16 -2.06
N VAL A 117 -16.20 -13.58 -0.85
CA VAL A 117 -15.27 -12.50 -0.49
C VAL A 117 -13.85 -13.04 -0.37
N LEU A 118 -13.65 -14.20 0.26
CA LEU A 118 -12.33 -14.83 0.39
C LEU A 118 -11.76 -15.26 -0.97
N GLN A 119 -12.62 -15.77 -1.88
CA GLN A 119 -12.21 -16.08 -3.25
C GLN A 119 -11.83 -14.83 -4.04
N GLN A 120 -12.59 -13.74 -3.88
CA GLN A 120 -12.24 -12.47 -4.50
C GLN A 120 -10.92 -11.92 -3.94
N TYR A 121 -10.69 -12.04 -2.62
CA TYR A 121 -9.44 -11.64 -1.98
C TYR A 121 -8.26 -12.44 -2.53
N ARG A 122 -8.38 -13.78 -2.59
CA ARG A 122 -7.39 -14.66 -3.21
C ARG A 122 -7.06 -14.24 -4.64
N ALA A 123 -8.07 -14.10 -5.50
CA ALA A 123 -7.86 -13.74 -6.90
C ALA A 123 -7.16 -12.39 -7.08
N ARG A 124 -7.46 -11.41 -6.21
CA ARG A 124 -6.76 -10.11 -6.21
C ARG A 124 -5.31 -10.24 -5.78
N THR A 125 -5.01 -11.06 -4.76
CA THR A 125 -3.65 -11.34 -4.30
C THR A 125 -2.84 -12.07 -5.38
N GLU A 126 -3.41 -13.05 -6.07
CA GLU A 126 -2.76 -13.74 -7.19
C GLU A 126 -2.42 -12.77 -8.34
N GLN A 127 -3.39 -11.92 -8.72
CA GLN A 127 -3.16 -10.89 -9.74
C GLN A 127 -2.09 -9.88 -9.30
N ALA A 128 -2.10 -9.45 -8.04
CA ALA A 128 -1.07 -8.57 -7.48
C ALA A 128 0.32 -9.23 -7.51
N GLY A 129 0.40 -10.51 -7.15
CA GLY A 129 1.62 -11.33 -7.24
C GLY A 129 2.20 -11.34 -8.66
N ALA A 130 1.35 -11.54 -9.67
CA ALA A 130 1.77 -11.49 -11.07
C ALA A 130 2.27 -10.10 -11.49
N VAL A 131 1.61 -9.02 -11.05
CA VAL A 131 2.04 -7.64 -11.32
C VAL A 131 3.41 -7.36 -10.72
N VAL A 132 3.61 -7.64 -9.43
CA VAL A 132 4.88 -7.42 -8.73
C VAL A 132 6.01 -8.22 -9.38
N THR A 133 5.74 -9.49 -9.70
CA THR A 133 6.73 -10.37 -10.33
C THR A 133 7.18 -9.83 -11.69
N ARG A 134 6.25 -9.41 -12.55
CA ARG A 134 6.59 -8.80 -13.85
C ARG A 134 7.31 -7.46 -13.71
N TRP A 135 6.88 -6.63 -12.75
CA TRP A 135 7.49 -5.32 -12.50
C TRP A 135 8.93 -5.46 -12.02
N ALA A 136 9.18 -6.31 -11.04
CA ALA A 136 10.51 -6.53 -10.45
C ALA A 136 11.53 -7.15 -11.41
N GLN A 137 11.07 -7.84 -12.47
CA GLN A 137 11.94 -8.42 -13.49
C GLN A 137 12.50 -7.41 -14.51
N ARG A 138 12.03 -6.16 -14.52
CA ARG A 138 12.52 -5.14 -15.46
C ARG A 138 13.89 -4.60 -15.03
N ASP A 139 14.84 -4.48 -15.95
CA ASP A 139 16.20 -3.98 -15.66
C ASP A 139 16.21 -2.63 -14.92
N ALA A 140 15.40 -1.67 -15.38
CA ALA A 140 15.27 -0.36 -14.74
C ALA A 140 14.75 -0.45 -13.29
N VAL A 141 13.91 -1.45 -12.99
CA VAL A 141 13.40 -1.69 -11.63
C VAL A 141 14.46 -2.35 -10.77
N GLN A 142 15.25 -3.28 -11.31
CA GLN A 142 16.38 -3.86 -10.57
C GLN A 142 17.40 -2.79 -10.15
N GLN A 143 17.64 -1.80 -11.03
CA GLN A 143 18.46 -0.64 -10.70
C GLN A 143 17.81 0.25 -9.64
N LEU A 144 16.51 0.55 -9.79
CA LEU A 144 15.73 1.32 -8.81
C LEU A 144 15.75 0.68 -7.41
N LEU A 145 15.61 -0.64 -7.31
CA LEU A 145 15.62 -1.33 -6.02
C LEU A 145 17.02 -1.39 -5.40
N GLY A 146 18.08 -1.13 -6.17
CA GLY A 146 19.47 -1.18 -5.73
C GLY A 146 20.04 -2.60 -5.63
N ALA A 147 21.32 -2.75 -5.98
CA ALA A 147 22.03 -4.04 -5.95
C ALA A 147 22.21 -4.62 -4.53
N GLU A 148 22.09 -3.78 -3.50
CA GLU A 148 22.27 -4.14 -2.09
C GLU A 148 21.18 -5.07 -1.57
N ASN A 149 20.00 -5.02 -2.21
CA ASN A 149 18.93 -5.99 -1.95
C ASN A 149 19.29 -7.39 -2.47
N ALA A 150 20.13 -7.53 -3.49
CA ALA A 150 20.49 -8.83 -4.06
C ALA A 150 21.55 -9.61 -3.25
N ALA A 151 22.25 -8.98 -2.31
CA ALA A 151 23.39 -9.57 -1.60
C ALA A 151 23.11 -9.99 -0.14
N SER A 152 21.97 -9.60 0.45
CA SER A 152 21.65 -9.90 1.85
C SER A 152 20.65 -11.05 1.96
N GLU A 153 21.19 -12.26 2.07
CA GLU A 153 20.60 -13.52 2.56
C GLU A 153 19.05 -13.59 2.64
N ALA A 154 18.42 -14.04 1.54
CA ALA A 154 17.21 -14.88 1.41
C ALA A 154 15.91 -14.66 2.26
N ALA A 155 15.86 -13.80 3.26
CA ALA A 155 14.72 -13.63 4.17
C ALA A 155 14.09 -12.21 4.17
N PRO A 156 14.83 -11.09 4.03
CA PRO A 156 14.23 -9.75 3.95
C PRO A 156 13.44 -9.53 2.65
N GLN A 157 13.94 -10.07 1.53
CA GLN A 157 13.38 -9.81 0.20
C GLN A 157 12.00 -10.46 -0.01
N THR A 158 11.77 -11.65 0.55
CA THR A 158 10.47 -12.34 0.46
C THR A 158 9.39 -11.55 1.20
N ASN A 159 9.73 -10.99 2.36
CA ASN A 159 8.81 -10.17 3.15
C ASN A 159 8.47 -8.83 2.48
N ASP A 160 9.45 -8.20 1.83
CA ASP A 160 9.21 -6.96 1.07
C ASP A 160 8.33 -7.19 -0.17
N ARG A 161 8.57 -8.29 -0.91
CA ARG A 161 7.69 -8.71 -2.01
C ARG A 161 6.27 -8.98 -1.51
N ALA A 162 6.13 -9.76 -0.45
CA ALA A 162 4.84 -10.07 0.14
C ALA A 162 4.09 -8.81 0.58
N SER A 163 4.81 -7.82 1.15
CA SER A 163 4.26 -6.53 1.55
C SER A 163 3.71 -5.72 0.37
N LEU A 164 4.44 -5.66 -0.74
CA LEU A 164 3.97 -4.97 -1.93
C LEU A 164 2.78 -5.70 -2.59
N VAL A 165 2.80 -7.03 -2.64
CA VAL A 165 1.66 -7.82 -3.12
C VAL A 165 0.41 -7.55 -2.29
N ALA A 166 0.55 -7.56 -0.96
CA ALA A 166 -0.56 -7.25 -0.04
C ALA A 166 -1.08 -5.82 -0.25
N ALA A 167 -0.17 -4.84 -0.38
CA ALA A 167 -0.52 -3.44 -0.61
C ALA A 167 -1.32 -3.24 -1.91
N ILE A 168 -0.90 -3.87 -3.01
CA ILE A 168 -1.62 -3.80 -4.29
C ILE A 168 -3.00 -4.49 -4.19
N ALA A 169 -3.07 -5.67 -3.57
CA ALA A 169 -4.33 -6.39 -3.40
C ALA A 169 -5.33 -5.55 -2.59
N GLU A 170 -4.87 -4.91 -1.51
CA GLU A 170 -5.66 -4.06 -0.63
C GLU A 170 -6.08 -2.75 -1.33
N ALA A 171 -5.17 -2.05 -2.01
CA ALA A 171 -5.52 -0.85 -2.77
C ALA A 171 -6.60 -1.14 -3.83
N ARG A 172 -6.52 -2.29 -4.51
CA ARG A 172 -7.58 -2.72 -5.43
C ARG A 172 -8.89 -3.04 -4.71
N GLN A 173 -8.84 -3.64 -3.52
CA GLN A 173 -10.01 -3.91 -2.71
C GLN A 173 -10.74 -2.61 -2.31
N GLN A 174 -9.97 -1.53 -2.10
CA GLN A 174 -10.47 -0.18 -1.81
C GLN A 174 -10.92 0.60 -3.06
N GLY A 175 -10.86 -0.02 -4.24
CA GLY A 175 -11.43 0.55 -5.47
C GLY A 175 -10.42 1.19 -6.42
N VAL A 176 -9.11 1.17 -6.12
CA VAL A 176 -8.09 1.65 -7.06
C VAL A 176 -8.03 0.73 -8.28
N ALA A 177 -8.11 1.32 -9.48
CA ALA A 177 -8.04 0.57 -10.72
C ALA A 177 -6.67 -0.09 -10.91
N ALA A 178 -6.65 -1.33 -11.41
CA ALA A 178 -5.41 -2.06 -11.67
C ALA A 178 -4.47 -1.28 -12.61
N THR A 179 -5.03 -0.64 -13.64
CA THR A 179 -4.29 0.18 -14.60
C THR A 179 -3.59 1.38 -13.95
N HIS A 180 -4.17 1.96 -12.90
CA HIS A 180 -3.56 3.08 -12.19
C HIS A 180 -2.36 2.61 -11.36
N ILE A 181 -2.48 1.49 -10.65
CA ILE A 181 -1.36 0.88 -9.90
C ILE A 181 -0.23 0.48 -10.86
N GLU A 182 -0.56 -0.18 -11.97
CA GLU A 182 0.43 -0.59 -12.97
C GLU A 182 1.14 0.63 -13.60
N SER A 183 0.41 1.71 -13.88
CA SER A 183 0.99 2.96 -14.40
C SER A 183 1.90 3.63 -13.37
N PHE A 184 1.49 3.66 -12.10
CA PHE A 184 2.32 4.17 -11.00
C PHE A 184 3.63 3.39 -10.91
N LEU A 185 3.56 2.06 -10.78
CA LEU A 185 4.76 1.20 -10.69
C LEU A 185 5.64 1.33 -11.93
N ALA A 186 5.05 1.40 -13.13
CA ALA A 186 5.79 1.50 -14.38
C ALA A 186 6.57 2.82 -14.52
N GLY A 187 6.07 3.92 -13.92
CA GLY A 187 6.71 5.23 -13.95
C GLY A 187 7.74 5.48 -12.83
N LEU A 188 7.80 4.63 -11.80
CA LEU A 188 8.72 4.82 -10.67
C LEU A 188 10.21 4.89 -11.09
N PRO A 189 10.73 4.05 -12.00
CA PRO A 189 12.14 4.12 -12.38
C PRO A 189 12.54 5.48 -12.97
N ASP A 190 11.65 6.14 -13.71
CA ASP A 190 11.89 7.45 -14.31
C ASP A 190 11.63 8.60 -13.31
N GLY A 191 10.79 8.36 -12.30
CA GLY A 191 10.40 9.36 -11.30
C GLY A 191 11.33 9.45 -10.09
N VAL A 192 12.18 8.45 -9.86
CA VAL A 192 13.05 8.34 -8.69
C VAL A 192 14.52 8.18 -9.09
N GLU A 193 15.12 9.27 -9.56
CA GLU A 193 16.51 9.28 -10.05
C GLU A 193 17.56 9.44 -8.94
N ARG A 194 17.16 9.88 -7.74
CA ARG A 194 18.13 10.35 -6.73
C ARG A 194 18.71 9.24 -5.87
N ARG A 195 18.07 8.07 -5.80
CA ARG A 195 18.48 6.98 -4.90
C ARG A 195 17.75 5.66 -5.20
N PRO A 196 18.28 4.52 -4.71
CA PRO A 196 17.52 3.29 -4.62
C PRO A 196 16.29 3.43 -3.71
N VAL A 197 15.21 2.74 -4.06
CA VAL A 197 13.94 2.70 -3.30
C VAL A 197 13.65 1.25 -2.88
N PRO A 198 13.64 0.94 -1.58
CA PRO A 198 13.23 -0.37 -1.08
C PRO A 198 11.80 -0.72 -1.51
N MET A 199 11.54 -2.01 -1.75
CA MET A 199 10.21 -2.47 -2.15
C MET A 199 9.18 -2.28 -1.03
N SER A 200 9.60 -2.28 0.24
CA SER A 200 8.78 -1.90 1.40
C SER A 200 8.32 -0.43 1.37
N ASP A 201 9.17 0.50 0.90
CA ASP A 201 8.78 1.90 0.71
C ASP A 201 7.76 2.03 -0.44
N VAL A 202 7.95 1.27 -1.52
CA VAL A 202 6.97 1.19 -2.62
C VAL A 202 5.63 0.63 -2.12
N ALA A 203 5.66 -0.38 -1.25
CA ALA A 203 4.44 -0.92 -0.63
C ALA A 203 3.71 0.13 0.23
N ALA A 204 4.45 0.91 1.03
CA ALA A 204 3.88 2.02 1.80
C ALA A 204 3.26 3.10 0.90
N ALA A 205 3.91 3.41 -0.22
CA ALA A 205 3.39 4.32 -1.24
C ALA A 205 2.10 3.80 -1.90
N VAL A 206 2.03 2.53 -2.28
CA VAL A 206 0.80 1.93 -2.84
C VAL A 206 -0.34 1.97 -1.83
N ASN A 207 -0.07 1.71 -0.55
CA ASN A 207 -1.08 1.72 0.51
C ASN A 207 -1.74 3.09 0.74
N VAL A 208 -1.10 4.19 0.36
CA VAL A 208 -1.67 5.54 0.52
C VAL A 208 -2.39 6.06 -0.73
N LEU A 209 -2.25 5.37 -1.87
CA LEU A 209 -2.93 5.77 -3.12
C LEU A 209 -4.47 5.80 -3.02
N PRO A 210 -5.16 4.91 -2.28
CA PRO A 210 -6.61 5.01 -2.12
C PRO A 210 -7.05 6.24 -1.33
N ASP A 211 -6.30 6.63 -0.30
CA ASP A 211 -6.68 7.70 0.62
C ASP A 211 -6.54 9.11 0.01
N LEU A 212 -5.64 9.29 -0.96
CA LEU A 212 -5.36 10.61 -1.54
C LEU A 212 -6.54 11.13 -2.41
N PRO A 213 -7.14 10.33 -3.32
CA PRO A 213 -8.36 10.68 -4.03
C PRO A 213 -9.57 10.89 -3.12
N ASP A 214 -9.72 10.11 -2.05
CA ASP A 214 -10.79 10.30 -1.07
C ASP A 214 -10.69 11.66 -0.35
N ASN A 215 -9.48 12.22 -0.26
CA ASN A 215 -9.26 13.56 0.25
C ASN A 215 -9.48 14.67 -0.79
N GLY A 216 -9.70 14.31 -2.06
CA GLY A 216 -9.97 15.23 -3.16
C GLY A 216 -8.76 15.58 -4.02
N ALA A 217 -7.68 14.79 -3.98
CA ALA A 217 -6.59 14.89 -4.94
C ALA A 217 -6.92 14.10 -6.22
N SER A 218 -6.53 14.59 -7.39
CA SER A 218 -6.62 13.83 -8.63
C SER A 218 -5.67 12.62 -8.57
N PRO A 219 -5.98 11.51 -9.26
CA PRO A 219 -5.11 10.33 -9.37
C PRO A 219 -3.68 10.67 -9.79
N GLU A 220 -3.53 11.63 -10.71
CA GLU A 220 -2.25 12.10 -11.23
C GLU A 220 -1.48 12.88 -10.16
N THR A 221 -2.15 13.81 -9.46
CA THR A 221 -1.54 14.60 -8.39
C THR A 221 -1.12 13.72 -7.20
N ALA A 222 -1.94 12.73 -6.84
CA ALA A 222 -1.61 11.73 -5.83
C ALA A 222 -0.34 10.95 -6.22
N THR A 223 -0.27 10.50 -7.48
CA THR A 223 0.90 9.80 -8.03
C THR A 223 2.16 10.68 -8.00
N GLN A 224 2.04 11.93 -8.43
CA GLN A 224 3.15 12.90 -8.41
C GLN A 224 3.68 13.15 -6.99
N LEU A 225 2.77 13.34 -6.02
CA LEU A 225 3.12 13.55 -4.63
C LEU A 225 3.88 12.37 -4.03
N VAL A 226 3.34 11.16 -4.20
CA VAL A 226 3.95 9.95 -3.64
C VAL A 226 5.28 9.64 -4.32
N THR A 227 5.39 9.84 -5.63
CA THR A 227 6.66 9.69 -6.36
C THR A 227 7.71 10.69 -5.87
N ALA A 228 7.33 11.96 -5.68
CA ALA A 228 8.23 12.97 -5.13
C ALA A 228 8.71 12.59 -3.72
N ALA A 229 7.82 12.09 -2.87
CA ALA A 229 8.14 11.64 -1.51
C ALA A 229 9.11 10.45 -1.50
N LEU A 230 8.89 9.45 -2.36
CA LEU A 230 9.83 8.32 -2.52
C LEU A 230 11.21 8.80 -3.01
N ASN A 231 11.24 9.68 -4.01
CA ASN A 231 12.48 10.25 -4.54
C ASN A 231 13.25 11.10 -3.51
N ALA A 232 12.53 11.74 -2.59
CA ALA A 232 13.13 12.47 -1.47
C ALA A 232 13.48 11.58 -0.27
N GLY A 233 13.19 10.27 -0.33
CA GLY A 233 13.49 9.30 0.72
C GLY A 233 12.63 9.41 1.96
N TYR A 234 11.35 9.74 1.80
CA TYR A 234 10.40 9.76 2.91
C TYR A 234 10.17 8.33 3.43
N SER A 235 10.19 8.15 4.75
CA SER A 235 9.97 6.84 5.37
C SER A 235 8.55 6.32 5.16
N PRO A 236 8.30 5.00 5.31
CA PRO A 236 6.95 4.44 5.31
C PRO A 236 5.97 5.15 6.24
N GLU A 237 6.41 5.54 7.44
CA GLU A 237 5.62 6.30 8.41
C GLU A 237 5.26 7.68 7.86
N SER A 238 6.20 8.37 7.24
CA SER A 238 5.99 9.70 6.65
C SER A 238 5.01 9.64 5.49
N LEU A 239 5.14 8.64 4.61
CA LEU A 239 4.23 8.38 3.51
C LEU A 239 2.79 8.17 4.03
N ARG A 240 2.62 7.31 5.04
CA ARG A 240 1.31 7.03 5.68
C ARG A 240 0.66 8.26 6.32
N GLN A 241 1.45 9.27 6.71
CA GLN A 241 0.93 10.51 7.28
C GLN A 241 0.50 11.54 6.23
N LEU A 242 0.91 11.42 4.96
CA LEU A 242 0.57 12.40 3.93
C LEU A 242 -0.94 12.61 3.73
N PRO A 243 -1.79 11.56 3.64
CA PRO A 243 -3.22 11.77 3.43
C PRO A 243 -3.89 12.52 4.59
N SER A 244 -3.55 12.18 5.84
CA SER A 244 -4.10 12.86 7.01
C SER A 244 -3.58 14.30 7.12
N ALA A 245 -2.30 14.53 6.82
CA ALA A 245 -1.72 15.86 6.80
C ALA A 245 -2.37 16.76 5.73
N LEU A 246 -2.61 16.25 4.52
CA LEU A 246 -3.32 17.00 3.46
C LEU A 246 -4.78 17.30 3.85
N ARG A 247 -5.47 16.35 4.49
CA ARG A 247 -6.82 16.55 5.01
C ARG A 247 -6.84 17.66 6.07
N SER A 248 -5.90 17.64 7.01
CA SER A 248 -5.74 18.73 8.00
C SER A 248 -5.44 20.06 7.33
N ALA A 249 -4.55 20.09 6.33
CA ALA A 249 -4.22 21.30 5.59
C ALA A 249 -5.44 21.89 4.87
N ARG A 250 -6.25 21.05 4.24
CA ARG A 250 -7.52 21.45 3.60
C ARG A 250 -8.48 22.07 4.61
N GLN A 251 -8.68 21.40 5.75
CA GLN A 251 -9.60 21.85 6.80
C GLN A 251 -9.20 23.19 7.41
N ASN A 252 -7.89 23.43 7.56
CA ASN A 252 -7.37 24.64 8.20
C ASN A 252 -7.17 25.82 7.22
N SER A 253 -6.97 25.55 5.92
CA SER A 253 -6.67 26.59 4.93
C SER A 253 -7.80 26.88 3.94
N ASN A 254 -8.85 26.05 3.89
CA ASN A 254 -9.93 26.09 2.89
C ASN A 254 -9.42 26.06 1.43
N ARG A 255 -8.22 25.55 1.17
CA ARG A 255 -7.65 25.44 -0.17
C ARG A 255 -8.06 24.13 -0.86
N PRO A 256 -8.14 24.10 -2.20
CA PRO A 256 -8.31 22.86 -2.95
C PRO A 256 -7.17 21.87 -2.67
N VAL A 257 -7.50 20.60 -2.51
CA VAL A 257 -6.52 19.56 -2.17
C VAL A 257 -5.50 19.34 -3.28
N ASP A 258 -5.90 19.43 -4.55
CA ASP A 258 -4.95 19.36 -5.66
C ASP A 258 -3.85 20.42 -5.58
N VAL A 259 -4.21 21.66 -5.24
CA VAL A 259 -3.23 22.75 -5.10
C VAL A 259 -2.29 22.48 -3.92
N LEU A 260 -2.82 21.96 -2.81
CA LEU A 260 -2.02 21.58 -1.65
C LEU A 260 -1.08 20.41 -1.97
N ALA A 261 -1.56 19.37 -2.63
CA ALA A 261 -0.80 18.18 -2.97
C ALA A 261 0.27 18.48 -4.02
N GLN A 262 -0.05 19.25 -5.08
CA GLN A 262 0.92 19.69 -6.08
C GLN A 262 2.00 20.59 -5.48
N GLY A 263 1.61 21.53 -4.63
CA GLY A 263 2.53 22.38 -3.87
C GLY A 263 3.47 21.60 -2.97
N THR A 264 2.91 20.61 -2.27
CA THR A 264 3.66 19.68 -1.43
C THR A 264 4.66 18.89 -2.27
N ALA A 265 4.24 18.30 -3.38
CA ALA A 265 5.12 17.58 -4.30
C ALA A 265 6.28 18.46 -4.81
N GLN A 266 5.99 19.73 -5.12
CA GLN A 266 7.02 20.69 -5.55
C GLN A 266 8.00 21.04 -4.42
N ALA A 267 7.51 21.25 -3.19
CA ALA A 267 8.36 21.51 -2.03
C ALA A 267 9.29 20.32 -1.74
N ILE A 268 8.76 19.10 -1.79
CA ILE A 268 9.52 17.85 -1.64
C ILE A 268 10.59 17.76 -2.74
N THR A 269 10.23 18.03 -3.99
CA THR A 269 11.17 18.01 -5.13
C THR A 269 12.34 18.98 -4.93
N LYS A 270 12.09 20.13 -4.29
CA LYS A 270 13.10 21.13 -3.91
C LYS A 270 13.94 20.75 -2.67
N GLY A 271 13.71 19.58 -2.08
CA GLY A 271 14.47 19.05 -0.95
C GLY A 271 13.86 19.32 0.42
N ALA A 272 12.57 19.66 0.51
CA ALA A 272 11.92 19.86 1.80
C ALA A 272 11.88 18.55 2.63
N PRO A 273 12.38 18.54 3.88
CA PRO A 273 12.35 17.36 4.74
C PRO A 273 10.93 16.95 5.13
N ALA A 274 10.70 15.65 5.31
CA ALA A 274 9.39 15.09 5.67
C ALA A 274 8.77 15.74 6.90
N ALA A 275 9.55 15.86 7.99
CA ALA A 275 9.09 16.47 9.22
C ALA A 275 8.59 17.91 9.01
N SER A 276 9.32 18.72 8.23
CA SER A 276 8.93 20.11 7.95
C SER A 276 7.68 20.20 7.07
N VAL A 277 7.57 19.34 6.06
CA VAL A 277 6.40 19.28 5.18
C VAL A 277 5.16 18.87 5.96
N LEU A 278 5.23 17.75 6.69
CA LEU A 278 4.12 17.22 7.47
C LEU A 278 3.68 18.22 8.54
N GLN A 279 4.63 18.82 9.26
CA GLN A 279 4.33 19.84 10.27
C GLN A 279 3.61 21.05 9.65
N SER A 280 4.04 21.52 8.48
CA SER A 280 3.38 22.62 7.77
C SER A 280 1.94 22.26 7.41
N LEU A 281 1.73 21.07 6.84
CA LEU A 281 0.41 20.59 6.45
C LEU A 281 -0.54 20.43 7.66
N PHE A 282 -0.07 19.85 8.76
CA PHE A 282 -0.87 19.74 9.98
C PHE A 282 -1.26 21.11 10.56
N GLN A 283 -0.39 22.11 10.43
CA GLN A 283 -0.68 23.49 10.83
C GLN A 283 -1.56 24.27 9.85
N GLY A 284 -1.98 23.68 8.72
CA GLY A 284 -2.70 24.41 7.68
C GLY A 284 -1.85 25.36 6.84
N SER A 285 -0.53 25.28 6.96
CA SER A 285 0.43 26.11 6.23
C SER A 285 0.91 25.41 4.96
N PHE A 286 1.33 26.19 3.97
CA PHE A 286 1.87 25.66 2.72
C PHE A 286 3.35 25.30 2.89
N PRO A 287 3.76 24.06 2.56
CA PRO A 287 5.16 23.66 2.65
C PRO A 287 6.05 24.51 1.73
N GLY A 288 7.21 24.97 2.24
CA GLY A 288 8.19 25.68 1.42
C GLY A 288 8.09 27.20 1.40
N GLY A 289 7.29 27.82 2.29
CA GLY A 289 7.40 29.24 2.61
C GLY A 289 7.18 30.18 1.43
N GLY A 290 6.00 30.13 0.80
CA GLY A 290 5.58 31.12 -0.19
C GLY A 290 4.30 30.71 -0.90
N PRO A 291 3.41 31.66 -1.26
CA PRO A 291 2.28 31.34 -2.13
C PRO A 291 2.78 30.79 -3.49
N PRO A 292 2.03 29.88 -4.13
CA PRO A 292 2.37 29.40 -5.47
C PRO A 292 2.50 30.57 -6.45
N PRO A 293 3.36 30.47 -7.49
CA PRO A 293 3.32 31.41 -8.59
C PRO A 293 1.94 31.29 -9.27
N GLY A 294 1.13 32.35 -9.23
CA GLY A 294 -0.09 32.44 -10.04
C GLY A 294 -1.43 32.33 -9.30
N VAL A 295 -1.48 32.16 -7.98
CA VAL A 295 -2.71 32.40 -7.20
C VAL A 295 -2.65 33.80 -6.59
N GLY A 296 -3.25 34.76 -7.30
CA GLY A 296 -3.41 36.13 -6.83
C GLY A 296 -4.20 36.16 -5.53
N ASN A 297 -3.57 36.63 -4.46
CA ASN A 297 -4.22 36.93 -3.19
C ASN A 297 -4.52 38.42 -3.11
N GLY A 298 -5.79 38.80 -3.28
CA GLY A 298 -6.39 40.03 -2.74
C GLY A 298 -5.81 41.38 -3.20
N PRO A 299 -6.50 42.50 -2.88
CA PRO A 299 -6.05 43.83 -3.26
C PRO A 299 -4.73 44.19 -2.56
N PRO A 300 -3.86 45.02 -3.17
CA PRO A 300 -2.61 45.44 -2.57
C PRO A 300 -2.86 46.16 -1.24
N GLY A 301 -2.30 45.64 -0.16
CA GLY A 301 -2.17 46.40 1.07
C GLY A 301 -1.20 47.56 0.83
N ASN A 302 -1.71 48.78 0.83
CA ASN A 302 -0.91 50.00 0.85
C ASN A 302 -0.21 50.13 2.21
N GLY A 303 0.94 49.47 2.36
CA GLY A 303 1.92 49.76 3.40
C GLY A 303 3.13 50.44 2.75
N PRO A 304 3.61 51.59 3.25
CA PRO A 304 4.75 52.28 2.66
C PRO A 304 6.05 51.48 2.86
N PRO A 305 7.07 51.66 1.98
CA PRO A 305 8.27 50.81 1.98
C PRO A 305 9.21 51.18 3.12
N GLY A 306 9.44 50.24 4.04
CA GLY A 306 10.49 50.35 5.06
C GLY A 306 11.84 49.95 4.48
N THR A 307 12.70 50.92 4.21
CA THR A 307 14.14 50.73 3.99
C THR A 307 14.84 50.37 5.31
N GLY A 308 15.89 49.56 5.20
CA GLY A 308 16.70 49.05 6.31
C GLY A 308 17.49 50.11 7.11
N PRO A 309 18.34 49.66 8.05
CA PRO A 309 18.61 50.34 9.30
C PRO A 309 19.79 51.32 9.19
N ASP A 310 19.65 52.52 9.76
CA ASP A 310 20.79 53.39 10.03
C ASP A 310 20.60 54.21 11.32
N THR A 311 21.74 54.36 11.97
CA THR A 311 22.06 54.87 13.31
C THR A 311 21.87 56.37 13.52
N GLY A 312 21.50 56.79 14.75
CA GLY A 312 21.75 58.17 15.22
C GLY A 312 20.88 58.63 16.42
N ASN A 313 21.52 59.04 17.52
CA ASN A 313 20.93 59.55 18.77
C ASN A 313 20.67 61.10 18.73
N PRO A 314 20.12 61.77 19.79
CA PRO A 314 19.05 62.79 19.76
C PRO A 314 19.50 64.28 19.83
N PRO A 315 18.56 65.27 19.86
CA PRO A 315 18.17 65.97 21.12
C PRO A 315 16.65 66.36 21.22
N GLY A 316 15.99 66.37 22.39
CA GLY A 316 15.74 67.54 23.29
C GLY A 316 14.72 68.55 22.72
N THR A 317 13.68 69.12 23.35
CA THR A 317 13.30 69.44 24.75
C THR A 317 11.85 69.98 24.77
N GLY A 318 11.03 69.68 25.80
CA GLY A 318 9.80 70.45 26.12
C GLY A 318 8.80 69.69 27.04
N PRO A 319 8.33 70.24 28.19
CA PRO A 319 7.96 69.45 29.37
C PRO A 319 6.46 69.62 29.83
N PRO A 320 6.05 69.30 31.08
CA PRO A 320 5.18 68.17 31.45
C PRO A 320 3.79 68.59 31.97
N ASP A 321 2.81 67.68 32.03
CA ASP A 321 1.65 67.83 32.93
C ASP A 321 1.30 66.50 33.62
N ASN A 322 1.14 66.60 34.94
CA ASN A 322 0.95 65.52 35.90
C ASN A 322 -0.56 65.13 36.08
N PRO A 323 -0.84 63.96 36.68
CA PRO A 323 -2.18 63.38 36.95
C PRO A 323 -2.73 63.89 38.32
N PRO A 324 -3.98 63.59 38.81
CA PRO A 324 -4.50 62.24 39.18
C PRO A 324 -6.04 62.11 38.93
N ASP A 325 -6.75 60.99 39.06
CA ASP A 325 -7.15 60.23 40.25
C ASP A 325 -8.08 59.08 39.74
N ASP A 326 -7.94 57.85 40.23
CA ASP A 326 -9.09 56.95 40.35
C ASP A 326 -8.88 55.90 41.47
N PRO A 327 -9.88 55.62 42.34
CA PRO A 327 -9.74 54.75 43.50
C PRO A 327 -10.15 53.28 43.25
N PRO A 328 -10.02 52.39 44.26
CA PRO A 328 -9.92 50.94 44.06
C PRO A 328 -11.22 50.16 44.32
N GLY A 329 -11.32 48.97 43.72
CA GLY A 329 -11.97 47.79 44.33
C GLY A 329 -13.13 47.16 43.56
N GLY A 330 -13.23 45.82 43.64
CA GLY A 330 -14.52 45.12 43.60
C GLY A 330 -14.64 43.88 42.70
N ASN A 331 -14.33 42.70 43.28
CA ASN A 331 -15.07 41.42 43.23
C ASN A 331 -15.58 40.82 41.89
N GLY A 332 -15.22 39.55 41.65
CA GLY A 332 -15.80 38.66 40.62
C GLY A 332 -17.20 38.11 40.96
N PRO A 333 -17.54 36.87 40.55
CA PRO A 333 -17.98 36.43 39.22
C PRO A 333 -19.46 35.96 39.21
N PRO A 334 -20.01 35.55 38.05
CA PRO A 334 -20.93 34.40 38.05
C PRO A 334 -20.60 33.44 36.88
N GLY A 335 -20.95 32.15 36.85
CA GLY A 335 -21.90 31.37 37.63
C GLY A 335 -22.30 30.19 36.72
N ASN A 336 -22.05 28.98 37.21
CA ASN A 336 -22.37 27.71 36.56
C ASN A 336 -23.88 27.43 36.64
N SER A 337 -24.51 26.99 35.54
CA SER A 337 -25.83 26.36 35.57
C SER A 337 -25.96 25.29 34.48
N GLY A 338 -25.51 24.08 34.82
CA GLY A 338 -26.00 22.85 34.21
C GLY A 338 -27.37 22.49 34.80
N GLY A 339 -28.38 22.35 33.94
CA GLY A 339 -29.71 21.84 34.26
C GLY A 339 -29.92 20.52 33.54
N GLY A 340 -30.28 19.48 34.29
CA GLY A 340 -30.68 18.17 33.79
C GLY A 340 -32.19 17.93 33.88
N GLY A 341 -32.62 16.85 33.22
CA GLY A 341 -33.92 16.19 33.33
C GLY A 341 -34.82 16.44 32.11
N PRO A 342 -35.68 15.48 31.71
CA PRO A 342 -36.04 14.19 32.35
C PRO A 342 -35.36 12.94 31.76
#